data_AF-L2FG09-F1
#
_entry.id   AF-L2FG09-F1
#
_cell.length_a   1.000
_cell.length_b   1.000
_cell.length_c   1.000
_cell.angle_alpha   90.00
_cell.angle_beta   90.00
_cell.angle_gamma   90.00
#
_symmetry.space_group_name_H-M   'P 1'
#
loop_
_entity.id
_entity.type
_entity.pdbx_description
1 polymer ?
#
loop_
_entity_poly.entity_id
_entity_poly.type
_entity_poly.pdbx_seq_one_letter_code
_entity_poly.pdbx_strand_id
1 'polypeptide(L)'
;MTRIMAPRSILQHAGLLALATTIRAVPFVSEPQTTVTSEPTITASQVPVQNVTSHGPYTGPSPTTTGAISTSILASEVPQLPPPDDAYDYPADGALHGDQPAPYTPAGGLGTNGSAPVYRVQSDFDYQSLALALYQEYIELDLFHWGLATYPVEDFEELGLNAEDRYLLQFMAEQEIGHATVITNMLGAEAPQQCTYNYPVSNLREYIDFNQKLTRWGEAGSITTEARQQMIFRQFEGLFPMPERHTVGIPQSWAWTLLAPYISSCPWNQTRLIWQNFPALHILNQPNPYRINGSSAWNETTGGWANTAATGNITDSESCVNATDPEEDCNPAISQNRTMPLSYAGRQVFLQWDAPGQPVGPNNSYITSTNVKEPKFAAWVSQLNVTYSALQNVSLEDRTAYTIQPNVSTWEFDPAINSTMFLALTDTDLYITPYNLTMINPHVAALAVYQAG
;
A
#
# COMPACT_ATOMS: atom_id res chain seq x y z
N MET A 1 37.68 83.94 6.06
CA MET A 1 38.55 84.20 4.90
C MET A 1 38.77 82.88 4.18
N THR A 2 38.27 82.79 2.93
CA THR A 2 38.87 82.12 1.74
C THR A 2 39.45 80.69 1.93
N ARG A 3 38.81 79.62 1.37
CA ARG A 3 39.08 78.95 0.06
C ARG A 3 40.49 78.30 0.01
N ILE A 4 40.81 77.08 -0.45
CA ILE A 4 40.35 76.12 -1.50
C ILE A 4 41.24 74.84 -1.29
N MET A 5 40.70 73.62 -1.20
CA MET A 5 40.67 72.52 -2.22
C MET A 5 41.99 71.75 -2.50
N ALA A 6 42.03 70.48 -2.03
CA ALA A 6 42.61 69.20 -2.58
C ALA A 6 44.10 69.15 -3.06
N PRO A 7 44.76 67.97 -3.30
CA PRO A 7 44.26 66.58 -3.40
C PRO A 7 45.17 65.43 -2.85
N ARG A 8 44.62 64.20 -2.94
CA ARG A 8 45.22 62.88 -3.28
C ARG A 8 46.42 62.29 -2.49
N SER A 9 46.10 61.17 -1.80
CA SER A 9 46.69 59.82 -1.90
C SER A 9 48.21 59.65 -1.80
N ILE A 10 48.68 58.76 -0.92
CA ILE A 10 49.40 57.51 -1.27
C ILE A 10 50.03 56.86 0.00
N LEU A 11 49.71 55.57 0.18
CA LEU A 11 50.47 54.49 0.85
C LEU A 11 50.98 54.70 2.29
N GLN A 12 50.43 53.91 3.22
CA GLN A 12 51.18 52.89 3.99
C GLN A 12 50.19 52.13 4.89
N HIS A 13 50.52 50.87 5.21
CA HIS A 13 49.75 49.88 5.98
C HIS A 13 48.84 48.92 5.19
N ALA A 14 49.34 48.39 4.07
CA ALA A 14 48.99 47.05 3.62
C ALA A 14 50.16 46.12 3.97
N GLY A 15 50.07 45.41 5.09
CA GLY A 15 51.20 44.61 5.55
C GLY A 15 50.89 43.74 6.75
N LEU A 16 49.76 43.02 6.76
CA LEU A 16 49.56 41.85 7.62
C LEU A 16 48.26 41.11 7.22
N LEU A 17 48.17 40.62 5.98
CA LEU A 17 47.08 39.71 5.54
C LEU A 17 47.46 38.89 4.30
N ALA A 18 48.73 38.49 4.20
CA ALA A 18 49.25 37.69 3.08
C ALA A 18 49.70 36.27 3.50
N LEU A 19 49.14 35.71 4.58
CA LEU A 19 49.39 34.32 5.02
C LEU A 19 48.13 33.58 5.47
N ALA A 20 46.94 34.01 5.06
CA ALA A 20 45.78 33.12 5.04
C ALA A 20 45.87 32.32 3.74
N THR A 21 46.58 31.20 3.80
CA THR A 21 46.55 30.17 2.78
C THR A 21 45.11 29.90 2.39
N THR A 22 44.84 29.92 1.10
CA THR A 22 43.61 29.34 0.54
C THR A 22 43.57 27.89 0.97
N ILE A 23 42.79 27.56 2.00
CA ILE A 23 42.35 26.19 2.25
C ILE A 23 41.39 25.89 1.10
N ARG A 24 41.94 25.47 -0.04
CA ARG A 24 41.18 24.69 -0.99
C ARG A 24 40.96 23.36 -0.30
N ALA A 25 39.74 23.13 0.18
CA ALA A 25 39.28 21.76 0.36
C ALA A 25 39.38 21.11 -1.03
N VAL A 26 40.49 20.42 -1.28
CA VAL A 26 40.57 19.50 -2.39
C VAL A 26 39.56 18.42 -2.04
N PRO A 27 38.49 18.20 -2.82
CA PRO A 27 37.64 17.04 -2.61
C PRO A 27 38.55 15.82 -2.76
N PHE A 28 38.90 15.20 -1.65
CA PHE A 28 39.54 13.90 -1.66
C PHE A 28 38.45 12.93 -2.05
N VAL A 29 38.40 12.57 -3.33
CA VAL A 29 37.66 11.40 -3.79
C VAL A 29 38.39 10.20 -3.19
N SER A 30 37.92 9.68 -2.06
CA SER A 30 38.39 8.37 -1.62
C SER A 30 37.79 7.35 -2.59
N GLU A 31 38.59 6.87 -3.53
CA GLU A 31 38.25 5.60 -4.17
C GLU A 31 38.25 4.54 -3.05
N PRO A 32 37.14 3.82 -2.81
CA PRO A 32 37.10 2.78 -1.80
C PRO A 32 38.10 1.67 -2.17
N GLN A 33 39.32 1.77 -1.64
CA GLN A 33 40.32 0.72 -1.72
C GLN A 33 40.13 -0.21 -0.51
N THR A 34 39.21 -1.16 -0.63
CA THR A 34 39.23 -2.30 0.30
C THR A 34 40.27 -3.30 -0.16
N THR A 35 41.26 -3.59 0.69
CA THR A 35 42.19 -4.72 0.53
C THR A 35 41.66 -5.99 1.21
N VAL A 36 40.50 -5.89 1.86
CA VAL A 36 39.85 -6.99 2.57
C VAL A 36 38.52 -7.27 1.89
N THR A 37 38.51 -8.30 1.06
CA THR A 37 37.30 -8.91 0.51
C THR A 37 37.02 -10.17 1.31
N SER A 38 35.82 -10.27 1.89
CA SER A 38 35.32 -11.51 2.47
C SER A 38 34.20 -12.03 1.58
N GLU A 39 34.30 -13.28 1.14
CA GLU A 39 33.18 -13.96 0.52
C GLU A 39 32.03 -14.09 1.53
N PRO A 40 30.76 -13.89 1.10
CA PRO A 40 29.62 -14.16 1.96
C PRO A 40 29.67 -15.63 2.38
N THR A 41 29.62 -15.88 3.69
CA THR A 41 29.79 -17.23 4.24
C THR A 41 28.59 -18.15 3.91
N ILE A 42 27.41 -17.57 3.72
CA ILE A 42 26.17 -18.27 3.34
C ILE A 42 25.32 -17.32 2.48
N THR A 43 24.95 -17.74 1.27
CA THR A 43 23.98 -17.03 0.41
C THR A 43 22.77 -17.91 0.22
N ALA A 44 21.58 -17.43 0.59
CA ALA A 44 20.34 -18.14 0.31
C ALA A 44 20.07 -18.13 -1.21
N SER A 45 19.72 -19.28 -1.78
CA SER A 45 19.32 -19.33 -3.19
C SER A 45 17.95 -18.68 -3.36
N GLN A 46 17.84 -17.79 -4.34
CA GLN A 46 16.56 -17.22 -4.74
C GLN A 46 15.68 -18.29 -5.38
N VAL A 47 14.37 -18.15 -5.20
CA VAL A 47 13.40 -19.00 -5.91
C VAL A 47 13.33 -18.58 -7.38
N PRO A 48 13.11 -19.52 -8.33
CA PRO A 48 12.87 -19.15 -9.72
C PRO A 48 11.63 -18.26 -9.84
N VAL A 49 11.79 -17.11 -10.50
CA VAL A 49 10.73 -16.14 -10.78
C VAL A 49 10.75 -15.74 -12.25
N GLN A 50 9.64 -15.23 -12.75
CA GLN A 50 9.55 -14.57 -14.05
C GLN A 50 9.33 -13.07 -13.84
N ASN A 51 10.16 -12.23 -14.45
CA ASN A 51 10.05 -10.78 -14.28
C ASN A 51 8.70 -10.26 -14.77
N VAL A 52 8.28 -10.65 -15.98
CA VAL A 52 6.97 -10.30 -16.55
C VAL A 52 6.35 -11.56 -17.11
N THR A 53 5.11 -11.83 -16.72
CA THR A 53 4.34 -12.97 -17.21
C THR A 53 3.45 -12.58 -18.39
N SER A 54 2.55 -13.46 -18.82
CA SER A 54 1.58 -13.10 -19.87
C SER A 54 0.42 -12.30 -19.28
N HIS A 55 -0.05 -11.28 -20.00
CA HIS A 55 -1.14 -10.42 -19.57
C HIS A 55 -2.38 -10.53 -20.46
N GLY A 56 -3.54 -10.29 -19.85
CA GLY A 56 -4.83 -10.26 -20.53
C GLY A 56 -5.90 -11.02 -19.76
N PRO A 57 -7.18 -10.83 -20.13
CA PRO A 57 -8.29 -11.48 -19.43
C PRO A 57 -8.24 -13.00 -19.60
N TYR A 58 -8.72 -13.73 -18.60
CA TYR A 58 -8.87 -15.18 -18.69
C TYR A 58 -9.92 -15.57 -19.74
N THR A 59 -9.53 -16.39 -20.72
CA THR A 59 -10.41 -16.89 -21.79
C THR A 59 -10.69 -18.39 -21.72
N GLY A 60 -10.33 -19.05 -20.61
CA GLY A 60 -10.54 -20.47 -20.43
C GLY A 60 -12.00 -20.85 -20.08
N PRO A 61 -12.28 -22.14 -19.86
CA PRO A 61 -13.63 -22.61 -19.55
C PRO A 61 -14.15 -22.00 -18.24
N SER A 62 -15.47 -21.93 -18.10
CA SER A 62 -16.10 -21.51 -16.84
C SER A 62 -15.63 -22.39 -15.67
N PRO A 63 -15.47 -21.81 -14.48
CA PRO A 63 -14.98 -22.52 -13.31
C PRO A 63 -15.87 -23.71 -12.96
N THR A 64 -15.25 -24.84 -12.60
CA THR A 64 -15.97 -26.07 -12.20
C THR A 64 -16.23 -26.14 -10.70
N THR A 65 -15.61 -25.26 -9.91
CA THR A 65 -15.77 -25.15 -8.45
C THR A 65 -16.05 -23.69 -8.12
N THR A 66 -16.96 -23.43 -7.17
CA THR A 66 -17.37 -22.07 -6.76
C THR A 66 -17.17 -21.86 -5.26
N GLY A 67 -16.94 -20.61 -4.86
CA GLY A 67 -16.75 -20.22 -3.45
C GLY A 67 -15.36 -20.58 -2.89
N ALA A 68 -15.03 -20.06 -1.71
CA ALA A 68 -13.77 -20.36 -1.03
C ALA A 68 -13.65 -21.85 -0.67
N ILE A 69 -12.42 -22.36 -0.54
CA ILE A 69 -12.22 -23.71 0.02
C ILE A 69 -12.76 -23.71 1.46
N SER A 70 -13.60 -24.69 1.80
CA SER A 70 -14.15 -24.85 3.14
C SER A 70 -14.12 -26.30 3.60
N THR A 71 -14.05 -26.48 4.92
CA THR A 71 -14.23 -27.77 5.61
C THR A 71 -15.40 -27.62 6.59
N SER A 72 -15.49 -28.45 7.64
CA SER A 72 -16.54 -28.34 8.66
C SER A 72 -16.50 -26.97 9.38
N ILE A 73 -17.47 -26.11 9.09
CA ILE A 73 -17.64 -24.80 9.75
C ILE A 73 -18.28 -25.02 11.13
N LEU A 74 -17.56 -24.67 12.20
CA LEU A 74 -18.01 -24.89 13.59
C LEU A 74 -18.90 -23.76 14.13
N ALA A 75 -18.77 -22.55 13.61
CA ALA A 75 -19.53 -21.37 14.02
C ALA A 75 -19.63 -20.37 12.86
N SER A 76 -20.65 -19.50 12.88
CA SER A 76 -20.81 -18.42 11.90
C SER A 76 -19.85 -17.26 12.11
N GLU A 77 -19.29 -17.12 13.31
CA GLU A 77 -18.33 -16.09 13.70
C GLU A 77 -17.47 -16.58 14.87
N VAL A 78 -16.32 -15.92 15.07
CA VAL A 78 -15.47 -16.13 16.26
C VAL A 78 -15.89 -15.09 17.32
N PRO A 79 -16.36 -15.52 18.51
CA PRO A 79 -16.81 -14.58 19.54
C PRO A 79 -15.65 -13.76 20.11
N GLN A 80 -15.91 -12.49 20.43
CA GLN A 80 -14.94 -11.66 21.15
C GLN A 80 -14.81 -12.14 22.60
N LEU A 81 -13.60 -12.53 22.99
CA LEU A 81 -13.26 -12.92 24.37
C LEU A 81 -12.44 -11.83 25.05
N PRO A 82 -12.51 -11.70 26.40
CA PRO A 82 -11.60 -10.83 27.13
C PRO A 82 -10.14 -11.31 26.99
N PRO A 83 -9.16 -10.44 27.24
CA PRO A 83 -7.77 -10.86 27.36
C PRO A 83 -7.62 -12.02 28.36
N PRO A 84 -6.64 -12.93 28.17
CA PRO A 84 -6.29 -13.93 29.17
C PRO A 84 -6.08 -13.31 30.56
N ASP A 85 -6.39 -14.05 31.63
CA ASP A 85 -6.30 -13.55 33.01
C ASP A 85 -4.90 -13.03 33.37
N ASP A 86 -3.85 -13.53 32.71
CA ASP A 86 -2.44 -13.18 32.90
C ASP A 86 -1.92 -12.11 31.92
N ALA A 87 -2.76 -11.57 31.04
CA ALA A 87 -2.33 -10.64 29.97
C ALA A 87 -1.69 -9.34 30.48
N TYR A 88 -1.93 -8.99 31.75
CA TYR A 88 -1.42 -7.79 32.40
C TYR A 88 -0.51 -8.11 33.60
N ASP A 89 -0.06 -9.35 33.75
CA ASP A 89 0.75 -9.78 34.90
C ASP A 89 2.15 -9.18 34.87
N TYR A 90 2.68 -8.81 33.69
CA TYR A 90 3.99 -8.18 33.59
C TYR A 90 3.94 -6.74 34.12
N PRO A 91 4.64 -6.44 35.24
CA PRO A 91 4.70 -5.08 35.76
C PRO A 91 5.62 -4.25 34.85
N ALA A 92 5.03 -3.47 33.96
CA ALA A 92 5.71 -2.58 33.02
C ALA A 92 6.34 -1.35 33.71
N ASP A 93 7.13 -1.58 34.77
CA ASP A 93 7.80 -0.58 35.59
C ASP A 93 9.23 -0.24 35.11
N GLY A 94 9.67 -0.88 34.03
CA GLY A 94 11.00 -0.71 33.45
C GLY A 94 12.11 -1.51 34.15
N ALA A 95 11.78 -2.35 35.13
CA ALA A 95 12.72 -3.24 35.81
C ALA A 95 12.78 -4.65 35.19
N LEU A 96 13.88 -5.36 35.46
CA LEU A 96 14.04 -6.76 35.07
C LEU A 96 13.44 -7.66 36.16
N HIS A 97 12.46 -8.48 35.80
CA HIS A 97 11.71 -9.34 36.73
C HIS A 97 12.06 -10.85 36.60
N GLY A 98 13.07 -11.20 35.80
CA GLY A 98 13.51 -12.59 35.63
C GLY A 98 14.99 -12.72 35.29
N ASP A 99 15.49 -13.95 35.38
CA ASP A 99 16.89 -14.28 35.08
C ASP A 99 17.21 -14.07 33.61
N GLN A 100 18.27 -13.31 33.34
CA GLN A 100 18.75 -13.05 31.98
C GLN A 100 19.39 -14.30 31.38
N PRO A 101 18.91 -14.83 30.24
CA PRO A 101 19.51 -16.01 29.60
C PRO A 101 20.92 -15.76 29.05
N ALA A 102 21.28 -14.49 28.83
CA ALA A 102 22.61 -14.06 28.39
C ALA A 102 22.88 -12.61 28.85
N PRO A 103 24.14 -12.14 28.84
CA PRO A 103 24.46 -10.75 29.17
C PRO A 103 23.68 -9.76 28.27
N TYR A 104 23.03 -8.78 28.91
CA TYR A 104 22.23 -7.74 28.23
C TYR A 104 20.97 -8.26 27.51
N THR A 105 20.53 -9.48 27.84
CA THR A 105 19.31 -10.08 27.30
C THR A 105 18.30 -10.24 28.44
N PRO A 106 17.26 -9.38 28.52
CA PRO A 106 16.17 -9.55 29.48
C PRO A 106 15.55 -10.95 29.41
N ALA A 107 15.06 -11.44 30.55
CA ALA A 107 14.27 -12.68 30.58
C ALA A 107 13.02 -12.53 29.68
N GLY A 108 12.70 -13.58 28.93
CA GLY A 108 11.59 -13.60 27.98
C GLY A 108 12.03 -13.74 26.53
N GLY A 109 11.06 -13.61 25.61
CA GLY A 109 11.23 -13.87 24.18
C GLY A 109 11.18 -15.36 23.82
N LEU A 110 10.47 -15.69 22.74
CA LEU A 110 10.37 -17.07 22.26
C LEU A 110 11.68 -17.47 21.56
N GLY A 111 12.32 -18.55 22.02
CA GLY A 111 13.52 -19.11 21.39
C GLY A 111 14.83 -18.36 21.65
N THR A 112 14.85 -17.40 22.56
CA THR A 112 16.05 -16.60 22.93
C THR A 112 17.07 -17.35 23.80
N ASN A 113 16.83 -18.63 24.10
CA ASN A 113 17.68 -19.48 24.95
C ASN A 113 18.81 -20.20 24.19
N GLY A 114 19.11 -19.77 22.96
CA GLY A 114 20.12 -20.39 22.09
C GLY A 114 19.61 -21.55 21.23
N SER A 115 18.30 -21.81 21.24
CA SER A 115 17.67 -22.75 20.30
C SER A 115 17.72 -22.17 18.88
N ALA A 116 17.97 -23.02 17.88
CA ALA A 116 17.90 -22.60 16.49
C ALA A 116 16.45 -22.22 16.13
N PRO A 117 16.20 -21.02 15.56
CA PRO A 117 14.88 -20.63 15.14
C PRO A 117 14.44 -21.50 13.95
N VAL A 118 13.16 -21.91 13.96
CA VAL A 118 12.56 -22.66 12.85
C VAL A 118 11.55 -21.74 12.16
N TYR A 119 11.91 -21.25 10.97
CA TYR A 119 11.06 -20.39 10.16
C TYR A 119 10.16 -21.25 9.26
N ARG A 120 8.97 -21.59 9.77
CA ARG A 120 7.94 -22.35 9.05
C ARG A 120 6.56 -21.99 9.58
N VAL A 121 5.55 -22.27 8.77
CA VAL A 121 4.14 -22.19 9.19
C VAL A 121 3.82 -23.24 10.27
N GLN A 122 2.93 -22.89 11.21
CA GLN A 122 2.58 -23.74 12.36
C GLN A 122 1.09 -24.12 12.41
N SER A 123 0.24 -23.47 11.61
CA SER A 123 -1.20 -23.73 11.53
C SER A 123 -1.74 -23.49 10.11
N ASP A 124 -2.98 -23.94 9.85
CA ASP A 124 -3.67 -23.66 8.59
C ASP A 124 -3.84 -22.15 8.37
N PHE A 125 -4.06 -21.39 9.45
CA PHE A 125 -4.16 -19.92 9.39
C PHE A 125 -2.84 -19.30 8.95
N ASP A 126 -1.71 -19.75 9.50
CA ASP A 126 -0.37 -19.26 9.11
C ASP A 126 -0.07 -19.59 7.65
N TYR A 127 -0.36 -20.83 7.23
CA TYR A 127 -0.18 -21.25 5.84
C TYR A 127 -0.99 -20.38 4.88
N GLN A 128 -2.28 -20.20 5.15
CA GLN A 128 -3.18 -19.46 4.26
C GLN A 128 -2.86 -17.96 4.23
N SER A 129 -2.36 -17.41 5.33
CA SER A 129 -1.93 -16.01 5.42
C SER A 129 -0.64 -15.77 4.66
N LEU A 130 0.38 -16.62 4.85
CA LEU A 130 1.65 -16.50 4.13
C LEU A 130 1.53 -16.89 2.65
N ALA A 131 0.65 -17.83 2.31
CA ALA A 131 0.33 -18.12 0.92
C ALA A 131 -0.30 -16.89 0.24
N LEU A 132 -1.20 -16.17 0.92
CA LEU A 132 -1.76 -14.90 0.43
C LEU A 132 -0.67 -13.82 0.26
N ALA A 133 0.24 -13.66 1.23
CA ALA A 133 1.37 -12.76 1.10
C ALA A 133 2.24 -13.11 -0.12
N LEU A 134 2.49 -14.41 -0.38
CA LEU A 134 3.23 -14.81 -1.58
C LEU A 134 2.53 -14.42 -2.89
N TYR A 135 1.19 -14.43 -2.93
CA TYR A 135 0.47 -13.87 -4.09
C TYR A 135 0.67 -12.36 -4.24
N GLN A 136 0.79 -11.62 -3.13
CA GLN A 136 1.10 -10.19 -3.12
C GLN A 136 2.51 -9.93 -3.68
N GLU A 137 3.53 -10.61 -3.18
CA GLU A 137 4.91 -10.42 -3.69
C GLU A 137 5.00 -10.69 -5.20
N TYR A 138 4.32 -11.73 -5.67
CA TYR A 138 4.38 -12.10 -7.08
C TYR A 138 3.65 -11.11 -8.00
N ILE A 139 2.54 -10.53 -7.56
CA ILE A 139 1.85 -9.50 -8.36
C ILE A 139 2.63 -8.18 -8.35
N GLU A 140 3.31 -7.84 -7.24
CA GLU A 140 4.17 -6.65 -7.18
C GLU A 140 5.40 -6.79 -8.05
N LEU A 141 6.11 -7.93 -7.96
CA LEU A 141 7.25 -8.25 -8.81
C LEU A 141 6.90 -8.11 -10.28
N ASP A 142 5.79 -8.73 -10.69
CA ASP A 142 5.31 -8.69 -12.07
C ASP A 142 4.88 -7.28 -12.48
N LEU A 143 4.08 -6.58 -11.66
CA LEU A 143 3.56 -5.24 -11.95
C LEU A 143 4.70 -4.22 -12.11
N PHE A 144 5.72 -4.25 -11.25
CA PHE A 144 6.84 -3.31 -11.31
C PHE A 144 7.65 -3.50 -12.59
N HIS A 145 7.95 -4.75 -12.97
CA HIS A 145 8.62 -5.04 -14.23
C HIS A 145 7.72 -4.81 -15.45
N TRP A 146 6.42 -5.10 -15.35
CA TRP A 146 5.46 -4.91 -16.43
C TRP A 146 5.34 -3.43 -16.81
N GLY A 147 5.30 -2.52 -15.83
CA GLY A 147 5.29 -1.09 -16.11
C GLY A 147 6.52 -0.61 -16.87
N LEU A 148 7.71 -1.04 -16.44
CA LEU A 148 8.99 -0.74 -17.11
C LEU A 148 9.07 -1.30 -18.54
N ALA A 149 8.43 -2.44 -18.79
CA ALA A 149 8.41 -3.08 -20.11
C ALA A 149 7.31 -2.53 -21.03
N THR A 150 6.21 -2.04 -20.46
CA THR A 150 5.01 -1.61 -21.21
C THR A 150 5.09 -0.15 -21.62
N TYR A 151 5.53 0.73 -20.71
CA TYR A 151 5.57 2.17 -20.97
C TYR A 151 6.95 2.58 -21.51
N PRO A 152 6.99 3.33 -22.64
CA PRO A 152 8.23 3.81 -23.20
C PRO A 152 8.89 4.85 -22.27
N VAL A 153 10.20 5.06 -22.44
CA VAL A 153 10.98 5.99 -21.58
C VAL A 153 10.43 7.41 -21.66
N GLU A 154 9.96 7.79 -22.84
CA GLU A 154 9.39 9.10 -23.14
C GLU A 154 8.16 9.40 -22.26
N ASP A 155 7.32 8.41 -21.96
CA ASP A 155 6.16 8.58 -21.07
C ASP A 155 6.61 8.91 -19.64
N PHE A 156 7.69 8.29 -19.16
CA PHE A 156 8.28 8.61 -17.85
C PHE A 156 8.90 10.01 -17.85
N GLU A 157 9.67 10.34 -18.88
CA GLU A 157 10.35 11.63 -18.99
C GLU A 157 9.35 12.81 -19.14
N GLU A 158 8.21 12.60 -19.80
CA GLU A 158 7.13 13.59 -19.89
C GLU A 158 6.53 13.92 -18.52
N LEU A 159 6.50 12.96 -17.61
CA LEU A 159 6.12 13.17 -16.21
C LEU A 159 7.27 13.68 -15.34
N GLY A 160 8.49 13.84 -15.87
CA GLY A 160 9.67 14.22 -15.09
C GLY A 160 10.31 13.08 -14.30
N LEU A 161 9.90 11.82 -14.53
CA LEU A 161 10.54 10.63 -13.98
C LEU A 161 11.72 10.23 -14.88
N ASN A 162 12.93 10.32 -14.35
CA ASN A 162 14.16 10.11 -15.12
C ASN A 162 14.68 8.67 -14.96
N ALA A 163 15.90 8.42 -15.44
CA ALA A 163 16.53 7.09 -15.38
C ALA A 163 16.72 6.57 -13.94
N GLU A 164 16.99 7.45 -12.97
CA GLU A 164 17.14 7.06 -11.56
C GLU A 164 15.80 6.63 -10.95
N ASP A 165 14.69 7.29 -11.32
CA ASP A 165 13.36 6.91 -10.85
C ASP A 165 12.92 5.54 -11.42
N ARG A 166 13.24 5.28 -12.69
CA ARG A 166 13.03 3.98 -13.32
C ARG A 166 13.93 2.90 -12.71
N TYR A 167 15.16 3.24 -12.36
CA TYR A 167 16.05 2.32 -11.63
C TYR A 167 15.51 2.01 -10.22
N LEU A 168 14.96 3.00 -9.52
CA LEU A 168 14.30 2.78 -8.23
C LEU A 168 13.10 1.83 -8.38
N LEU A 169 12.26 2.00 -9.41
CA LEU A 169 11.17 1.06 -9.72
C LEU A 169 11.69 -0.36 -10.00
N GLN A 170 12.79 -0.49 -10.76
CA GLN A 170 13.43 -1.78 -10.97
C GLN A 170 13.93 -2.39 -9.65
N PHE A 171 14.56 -1.59 -8.79
CA PHE A 171 15.08 -2.05 -7.51
C PHE A 171 13.96 -2.50 -6.57
N MET A 172 12.81 -1.83 -6.58
CA MET A 172 11.62 -2.31 -5.86
C MET A 172 11.20 -3.70 -6.38
N ALA A 173 11.22 -3.95 -7.69
CA ALA A 173 10.94 -5.29 -8.24
C ALA A 173 11.93 -6.36 -7.77
N GLU A 174 13.21 -6.00 -7.61
CA GLU A 174 14.24 -6.89 -7.09
C GLU A 174 14.04 -7.21 -5.60
N GLN A 175 13.46 -6.30 -4.81
CA GLN A 175 13.11 -6.55 -3.41
C GLN A 175 12.05 -7.65 -3.29
N GLU A 176 11.09 -7.69 -4.21
CA GLU A 176 10.02 -8.70 -4.21
C GLU A 176 10.54 -10.12 -4.45
N ILE A 177 11.67 -10.28 -5.14
CA ILE A 177 12.36 -11.57 -5.25
C ILE A 177 12.79 -12.08 -3.88
N GLY A 178 13.29 -11.16 -3.03
CA GLY A 178 13.71 -11.47 -1.66
C GLY A 178 12.54 -11.89 -0.77
N HIS A 179 11.43 -11.14 -0.82
CA HIS A 179 10.22 -11.46 -0.07
C HIS A 179 9.62 -12.81 -0.52
N ALA A 180 9.43 -12.99 -1.84
CA ALA A 180 8.91 -14.23 -2.41
C ALA A 180 9.79 -15.44 -2.04
N THR A 181 11.12 -15.27 -2.05
CA THR A 181 12.07 -16.32 -1.64
C THR A 181 11.88 -16.71 -0.18
N VAL A 182 11.81 -15.74 0.74
CA VAL A 182 11.63 -16.01 2.17
C VAL A 182 10.32 -16.73 2.44
N ILE A 183 9.22 -16.23 1.87
CA ILE A 183 7.89 -16.80 2.11
C ILE A 183 7.78 -18.20 1.50
N THR A 184 8.30 -18.40 0.29
CA THR A 184 8.35 -19.74 -0.34
C THR A 184 9.13 -20.73 0.53
N ASN A 185 10.26 -20.32 1.10
CA ASN A 185 11.04 -21.17 1.99
C ASN A 185 10.29 -21.53 3.29
N MET A 186 9.46 -20.63 3.83
CA MET A 186 8.62 -20.89 5.00
C MET A 186 7.45 -21.85 4.70
N LEU A 187 6.87 -21.75 3.50
CA LEU A 187 5.74 -22.58 3.05
C LEU A 187 6.19 -23.97 2.55
N GLY A 188 7.41 -24.07 2.01
CA GLY A 188 7.99 -25.31 1.50
C GLY A 188 7.48 -25.69 0.10
N ALA A 189 7.46 -27.00 -0.19
CA ALA A 189 7.22 -27.51 -1.55
C ALA A 189 5.81 -27.20 -2.12
N GLU A 190 4.85 -26.89 -1.25
CA GLU A 190 3.47 -26.58 -1.64
C GLU A 190 3.20 -25.07 -1.78
N ALA A 191 4.25 -24.25 -1.68
CA ALA A 191 4.14 -22.81 -1.87
C ALA A 191 3.48 -22.48 -3.23
N PRO A 192 2.52 -21.54 -3.27
CA PRO A 192 1.97 -21.02 -4.52
C PRO A 192 3.09 -20.58 -5.47
N GLN A 193 2.87 -20.78 -6.76
CA GLN A 193 3.72 -20.31 -7.85
C GLN A 193 3.15 -19.02 -8.44
N GLN A 194 4.03 -18.26 -9.08
CA GLN A 194 3.68 -17.02 -9.78
C GLN A 194 2.59 -17.27 -10.84
N CYS A 195 1.65 -16.34 -10.92
CA CYS A 195 0.50 -16.41 -11.81
C CYS A 195 0.67 -15.48 -13.01
N THR A 196 -0.39 -15.35 -13.80
CA THR A 196 -0.52 -14.40 -14.89
C THR A 196 -1.56 -13.35 -14.50
N TYR A 197 -1.38 -12.11 -14.91
CA TYR A 197 -2.11 -10.98 -14.35
C TYR A 197 -2.81 -10.13 -15.41
N ASN A 198 -3.77 -9.31 -14.97
CA ASN A 198 -4.45 -8.35 -15.83
C ASN A 198 -4.72 -7.06 -15.06
N TYR A 199 -4.06 -5.98 -15.48
CA TYR A 199 -4.13 -4.68 -14.82
C TYR A 199 -5.06 -3.73 -15.57
N PRO A 200 -6.00 -3.06 -14.89
CA PRO A 200 -7.02 -2.21 -15.52
C PRO A 200 -6.49 -0.79 -15.77
N VAL A 201 -5.34 -0.66 -16.43
CA VAL A 201 -4.66 0.64 -16.65
C VAL A 201 -4.27 0.79 -18.12
N SER A 202 -4.35 2.03 -18.62
CA SER A 202 -4.13 2.33 -20.04
C SER A 202 -2.92 3.23 -20.31
N ASN A 203 -2.41 3.92 -19.29
CA ASN A 203 -1.28 4.85 -19.38
C ASN A 203 -0.46 4.86 -18.10
N LEU A 204 0.74 5.47 -18.15
CA LEU A 204 1.70 5.45 -17.05
C LEU A 204 1.16 6.05 -15.75
N ARG A 205 0.30 7.08 -15.82
CA ARG A 205 -0.29 7.68 -14.60
C ARG A 205 -1.26 6.70 -13.94
N GLU A 206 -2.23 6.16 -14.69
CA GLU A 206 -3.14 5.14 -14.17
C GLU A 206 -2.38 3.94 -13.58
N TYR A 207 -1.24 3.56 -14.18
CA TYR A 207 -0.32 2.56 -13.63
C TYR A 207 0.27 2.99 -12.28
N ILE A 208 0.79 4.21 -12.15
CA ILE A 208 1.37 4.72 -10.90
C ILE A 208 0.31 4.72 -9.77
N ASP A 209 -0.92 5.20 -10.04
CA ASP A 209 -2.01 5.15 -9.06
C ASP A 209 -2.40 3.71 -8.69
N PHE A 210 -2.43 2.80 -9.65
CA PHE A 210 -2.71 1.40 -9.36
C PHE A 210 -1.64 0.78 -8.46
N ASN A 211 -0.35 1.09 -8.69
CA ASN A 211 0.73 0.65 -7.81
C ASN A 211 0.63 1.26 -6.41
N GLN A 212 0.29 2.55 -6.32
CA GLN A 212 0.03 3.25 -5.06
C GLN A 212 -1.05 2.53 -4.23
N LYS A 213 -2.11 2.07 -4.89
CA LYS A 213 -3.20 1.33 -4.25
C LYS A 213 -2.83 -0.12 -3.96
N LEU A 214 -2.10 -0.77 -4.86
CA LEU A 214 -1.72 -2.17 -4.71
C LEU A 214 -0.77 -2.40 -3.54
N THR A 215 0.27 -1.58 -3.45
CA THR A 215 1.20 -1.58 -2.32
C THR A 215 0.52 -1.14 -1.02
N ARG A 216 -0.63 -0.45 -1.08
CA ARG A 216 -1.43 -0.11 0.12
C ARG A 216 -2.09 -1.34 0.76
N TRP A 217 -2.68 -2.25 -0.02
CA TRP A 217 -3.24 -3.48 0.58
C TRP A 217 -2.19 -4.53 0.90
N GLY A 218 -1.05 -4.49 0.21
CA GLY A 218 0.08 -5.32 0.56
C GLY A 218 0.76 -4.89 1.87
N GLU A 219 1.03 -3.59 2.09
CA GLU A 219 1.64 -3.14 3.35
C GLU A 219 0.73 -3.44 4.56
N ALA A 220 -0.59 -3.41 4.33
CA ALA A 220 -1.60 -3.79 5.31
C ALA A 220 -1.63 -5.30 5.61
N GLY A 221 -0.94 -6.09 4.79
CA GLY A 221 -0.79 -7.54 4.85
C GLY A 221 0.40 -8.05 5.68
N SER A 222 1.36 -7.18 6.06
CA SER A 222 2.41 -7.38 7.12
C SER A 222 3.87 -7.05 6.72
N ILE A 223 4.18 -6.58 5.50
CA ILE A 223 5.58 -6.30 5.10
C ILE A 223 5.88 -4.80 5.13
N THR A 224 6.81 -4.41 6.00
CA THR A 224 7.16 -2.99 6.22
C THR A 224 7.86 -2.35 5.02
N THR A 225 8.50 -3.14 4.15
CA THR A 225 9.16 -2.63 2.94
C THR A 225 8.12 -2.04 1.98
N GLU A 226 6.94 -2.65 1.88
CA GLU A 226 5.87 -2.22 0.97
C GLU A 226 5.36 -0.82 1.32
N ALA A 227 5.35 -0.44 2.61
CA ALA A 227 5.04 0.93 3.03
C ALA A 227 6.00 1.97 2.41
N ARG A 228 7.27 1.61 2.18
CA ARG A 228 8.24 2.47 1.50
C ARG A 228 7.94 2.55 0.02
N GLN A 229 7.54 1.44 -0.60
CA GLN A 229 7.22 1.40 -2.02
C GLN A 229 5.95 2.19 -2.32
N GLN A 230 4.93 2.04 -1.47
CA GLN A 230 3.73 2.87 -1.49
C GLN A 230 4.08 4.35 -1.37
N MET A 231 4.97 4.71 -0.45
CA MET A 231 5.49 6.08 -0.34
C MET A 231 6.15 6.56 -1.65
N ILE A 232 6.96 5.73 -2.32
CA ILE A 232 7.56 6.08 -3.62
C ILE A 232 6.49 6.30 -4.68
N PHE A 233 5.46 5.44 -4.78
CA PHE A 233 4.38 5.64 -5.75
C PHE A 233 3.57 6.90 -5.45
N ARG A 234 3.38 7.27 -4.18
CA ARG A 234 2.82 8.58 -3.82
C ARG A 234 3.70 9.74 -4.29
N GLN A 235 5.02 9.63 -4.18
CA GLN A 235 5.95 10.64 -4.72
C GLN A 235 5.87 10.74 -6.24
N PHE A 236 5.82 9.61 -6.95
CA PHE A 236 5.63 9.57 -8.40
C PHE A 236 4.27 10.12 -8.84
N GLU A 237 3.27 10.07 -7.97
CA GLU A 237 1.94 10.63 -8.22
C GLU A 237 1.84 12.14 -7.91
N GLY A 238 2.87 12.72 -7.27
CA GLY A 238 2.81 14.10 -6.79
C GLY A 238 1.92 14.26 -5.55
N LEU A 239 1.81 13.22 -4.71
CA LEU A 239 1.11 13.24 -3.42
C LEU A 239 2.09 13.40 -2.26
N PHE A 240 1.55 13.79 -1.10
CA PHE A 240 2.34 13.79 0.14
C PHE A 240 2.75 12.34 0.50
N PRO A 241 4.05 12.06 0.73
CA PRO A 241 4.57 10.69 0.81
C PRO A 241 4.20 9.91 2.06
N MET A 242 4.00 10.58 3.20
CA MET A 242 3.84 9.92 4.51
C MET A 242 2.60 10.45 5.27
N PRO A 243 1.39 10.22 4.75
CA PRO A 243 0.17 10.90 5.21
C PRO A 243 -0.39 10.43 6.57
N GLU A 244 0.17 9.38 7.16
CA GLU A 244 -0.36 8.72 8.35
C GLU A 244 0.76 8.36 9.34
N ARG A 245 0.40 8.16 10.62
CA ARG A 245 1.34 7.77 11.67
C ARG A 245 1.49 6.26 11.83
N HIS A 246 0.48 5.49 11.43
CA HIS A 246 0.44 4.04 11.55
C HIS A 246 -0.17 3.40 10.30
N THR A 247 0.50 2.39 9.76
CA THR A 247 -0.08 1.51 8.74
C THR A 247 -1.16 0.64 9.35
N VAL A 248 -2.31 0.55 8.68
CA VAL A 248 -3.44 -0.28 9.13
C VAL A 248 -3.25 -1.72 8.68
N GLY A 249 -3.58 -2.69 9.53
CA GLY A 249 -3.71 -4.09 9.12
C GLY A 249 -5.12 -4.38 8.61
N ILE A 250 -5.28 -5.23 7.58
CA ILE A 250 -6.59 -5.66 7.09
C ILE A 250 -6.79 -7.18 7.18
N PRO A 251 -8.03 -7.68 7.27
CA PRO A 251 -8.30 -9.11 7.21
C PRO A 251 -7.80 -9.73 5.89
N GLN A 252 -7.36 -10.99 5.93
CA GLN A 252 -6.89 -11.72 4.75
C GLN A 252 -7.96 -11.82 3.65
N SER A 253 -9.24 -11.88 4.03
CA SER A 253 -10.35 -11.83 3.06
C SER A 253 -10.46 -10.48 2.34
N TRP A 254 -10.04 -9.38 2.96
CA TRP A 254 -10.01 -8.07 2.32
C TRP A 254 -8.85 -7.98 1.34
N ALA A 255 -7.64 -8.32 1.79
CA ALA A 255 -6.46 -8.38 0.92
C ALA A 255 -6.71 -9.30 -0.29
N TRP A 256 -7.27 -10.50 -0.08
CA TRP A 256 -7.64 -11.39 -1.18
C TRP A 256 -8.73 -10.84 -2.08
N THR A 257 -9.72 -10.12 -1.53
CA THR A 257 -10.74 -9.44 -2.32
C THR A 257 -10.16 -8.38 -3.23
N LEU A 258 -9.16 -7.62 -2.77
CA LEU A 258 -8.51 -6.57 -3.53
C LEU A 258 -7.50 -7.13 -4.55
N LEU A 259 -6.85 -8.25 -4.25
CA LEU A 259 -5.80 -8.84 -5.09
C LEU A 259 -6.37 -9.77 -6.18
N ALA A 260 -7.25 -10.71 -5.81
CA ALA A 260 -7.70 -11.78 -6.70
C ALA A 260 -8.27 -11.32 -8.06
N PRO A 261 -9.04 -10.22 -8.17
CA PRO A 261 -9.59 -9.76 -9.45
C PRO A 261 -8.54 -9.49 -10.52
N TYR A 262 -7.28 -9.26 -10.12
CA TYR A 262 -6.17 -8.95 -11.02
C TYR A 262 -5.34 -10.18 -11.42
N ILE A 263 -5.67 -11.37 -10.91
CA ILE A 263 -5.05 -12.63 -11.33
C ILE A 263 -5.90 -13.28 -12.42
N SER A 264 -5.33 -13.42 -13.62
CA SER A 264 -5.98 -14.08 -14.75
C SER A 264 -5.96 -15.59 -14.62
N SER A 265 -4.78 -16.19 -14.47
CA SER A 265 -4.61 -17.64 -14.36
C SER A 265 -3.35 -18.01 -13.59
N CYS A 266 -3.36 -19.15 -12.93
CA CYS A 266 -2.20 -19.72 -12.25
C CYS A 266 -1.90 -21.13 -12.79
N PRO A 267 -0.69 -21.67 -12.55
CA PRO A 267 -0.34 -23.04 -12.88
C PRO A 267 -1.40 -24.06 -12.39
N TRP A 268 -1.66 -25.09 -13.18
CA TRP A 268 -2.79 -26.00 -12.97
C TRP A 268 -2.74 -26.81 -11.66
N ASN A 269 -1.56 -26.99 -11.08
CA ASN A 269 -1.35 -27.76 -9.85
C ASN A 269 -1.35 -26.87 -8.58
N GLN A 270 -1.91 -25.67 -8.66
CA GLN A 270 -1.93 -24.71 -7.56
C GLN A 270 -3.21 -24.85 -6.73
N THR A 271 -3.05 -24.83 -5.40
CA THR A 271 -4.18 -24.84 -4.47
C THR A 271 -4.81 -23.45 -4.35
N ARG A 272 -6.14 -23.43 -4.16
CA ARG A 272 -6.89 -22.19 -3.93
C ARG A 272 -6.75 -21.75 -2.47
N LEU A 273 -6.81 -20.44 -2.24
CA LEU A 273 -6.88 -19.88 -0.90
C LEU A 273 -8.28 -20.05 -0.29
N ILE A 274 -8.34 -20.08 1.04
CA ILE A 274 -9.61 -20.23 1.79
C ILE A 274 -10.37 -18.91 1.99
N TRP A 275 -9.81 -17.79 1.54
CA TRP A 275 -10.32 -16.47 1.86
C TRP A 275 -11.53 -16.09 1.01
N GLN A 276 -12.50 -15.42 1.63
CA GLN A 276 -13.71 -14.95 0.94
C GLN A 276 -13.39 -13.75 0.04
N ASN A 277 -14.02 -13.70 -1.13
CA ASN A 277 -14.04 -12.50 -1.98
C ASN A 277 -15.37 -11.75 -1.79
N PHE A 278 -15.31 -10.47 -1.47
CA PHE A 278 -16.50 -9.60 -1.37
C PHE A 278 -16.79 -8.89 -2.71
N PRO A 279 -18.06 -8.52 -2.96
CA PRO A 279 -18.40 -7.65 -4.09
C PRO A 279 -17.60 -6.34 -4.12
N ALA A 280 -17.38 -5.79 -5.31
CA ALA A 280 -16.68 -4.52 -5.48
C ALA A 280 -17.55 -3.36 -4.97
N LEU A 281 -16.92 -2.42 -4.29
CA LEU A 281 -17.49 -1.10 -4.00
C LEU A 281 -16.90 -0.07 -4.98
N HIS A 282 -17.77 0.63 -5.70
CA HIS A 282 -17.41 1.71 -6.61
C HIS A 282 -17.70 3.04 -5.93
N ILE A 283 -16.68 3.87 -5.79
CA ILE A 283 -16.80 5.21 -5.20
C ILE A 283 -16.96 6.19 -6.36
N LEU A 284 -18.22 6.54 -6.67
CA LEU A 284 -18.57 7.31 -7.88
C LEU A 284 -17.89 8.68 -7.92
N ASN A 285 -17.57 9.26 -6.77
CA ASN A 285 -16.83 10.52 -6.67
C ASN A 285 -15.50 10.36 -5.91
N GLN A 286 -14.81 9.23 -6.13
CA GLN A 286 -13.44 9.02 -5.66
C GLN A 286 -12.59 10.23 -6.04
N PRO A 287 -11.85 10.86 -5.11
CA PRO A 287 -10.93 11.92 -5.47
C PRO A 287 -9.98 11.50 -6.58
N ASN A 288 -9.75 12.38 -7.55
CA ASN A 288 -8.79 12.13 -8.62
C ASN A 288 -7.52 12.97 -8.37
N PRO A 289 -6.38 12.34 -8.04
CA PRO A 289 -5.14 13.07 -7.75
C PRO A 289 -4.61 13.84 -8.97
N TYR A 290 -5.10 13.54 -10.17
CA TYR A 290 -4.70 14.15 -11.44
C TYR A 290 -5.42 15.44 -11.81
N ARG A 291 -6.41 15.85 -11.01
CA ARG A 291 -7.08 17.16 -11.15
C ARG A 291 -6.47 18.17 -10.20
N ILE A 292 -6.49 19.46 -10.55
CA ILE A 292 -6.23 20.59 -9.64
C ILE A 292 -7.21 20.52 -8.46
N ASN A 293 -8.51 20.40 -8.75
CA ASN A 293 -9.54 20.11 -7.76
C ASN A 293 -9.85 18.60 -7.75
N GLY A 294 -9.08 17.81 -6.99
CA GLY A 294 -9.28 16.36 -6.91
C GLY A 294 -10.67 15.95 -6.41
N SER A 295 -11.29 16.78 -5.58
CA SER A 295 -12.61 16.51 -5.00
C SER A 295 -13.79 16.72 -5.96
N SER A 296 -13.57 17.27 -7.16
CA SER A 296 -14.63 17.45 -8.17
C SER A 296 -14.84 16.25 -9.08
N ALA A 297 -14.04 15.19 -8.93
CA ALA A 297 -14.11 14.00 -9.76
C ALA A 297 -15.46 13.28 -9.65
N TRP A 298 -15.95 12.77 -10.78
CA TRP A 298 -17.17 11.96 -10.88
C TRP A 298 -17.03 10.92 -12.00
N ASN A 299 -17.15 9.64 -11.66
CA ASN A 299 -16.93 8.49 -12.54
C ASN A 299 -15.57 8.53 -13.25
N GLU A 300 -14.52 8.88 -12.51
CA GLU A 300 -13.14 8.95 -13.01
C GLU A 300 -12.27 7.86 -12.42
N THR A 301 -12.80 6.64 -12.41
CA THR A 301 -12.06 5.45 -12.03
C THR A 301 -12.04 4.47 -13.20
N THR A 302 -10.96 3.70 -13.37
CA THR A 302 -10.91 2.62 -14.38
C THR A 302 -11.79 1.42 -13.98
N GLY A 303 -12.35 1.44 -12.76
CA GLY A 303 -13.28 0.46 -12.21
C GLY A 303 -12.60 -0.59 -11.32
N GLY A 304 -13.34 -1.65 -11.00
CA GLY A 304 -12.85 -2.74 -10.16
C GLY A 304 -12.67 -2.36 -8.69
N TRP A 305 -11.95 -3.20 -7.94
CA TRP A 305 -11.84 -3.11 -6.48
C TRP A 305 -10.89 -2.00 -5.99
N ALA A 306 -9.88 -1.65 -6.80
CA ALA A 306 -8.91 -0.61 -6.46
C ALA A 306 -9.48 0.82 -6.59
N ASN A 307 -10.53 1.04 -7.40
CA ASN A 307 -10.97 2.39 -7.79
C ASN A 307 -9.78 3.23 -8.31
N THR A 308 -8.96 2.66 -9.19
CA THR A 308 -7.81 3.32 -9.80
C THR A 308 -8.26 4.59 -10.52
N ALA A 309 -7.59 5.70 -10.32
CA ALA A 309 -7.88 6.97 -10.96
C ALA A 309 -7.72 6.85 -12.47
N ALA A 310 -8.70 7.36 -13.23
CA ALA A 310 -8.66 7.43 -14.68
C ALA A 310 -8.27 8.85 -15.13
N THR A 311 -7.53 8.96 -16.24
CA THR A 311 -7.10 10.27 -16.78
C THR A 311 -7.94 10.75 -17.96
N GLY A 312 -8.73 9.87 -18.58
CA GLY A 312 -9.38 10.14 -19.88
C GLY A 312 -10.40 11.28 -19.92
N ASN A 313 -10.98 11.70 -18.79
CA ASN A 313 -12.01 12.74 -18.72
C ASN A 313 -11.51 14.08 -18.12
N ILE A 314 -10.20 14.26 -17.98
CA ILE A 314 -9.60 15.48 -17.41
C ILE A 314 -9.20 16.42 -18.54
N THR A 315 -9.71 17.64 -18.55
CA THR A 315 -9.30 18.65 -19.53
C THR A 315 -7.95 19.29 -19.17
N ASP A 316 -7.25 19.88 -20.15
CA ASP A 316 -5.95 20.53 -19.91
C ASP A 316 -5.98 21.58 -18.80
N SER A 317 -7.10 22.33 -18.68
CA SER A 317 -7.30 23.35 -17.64
C SER A 317 -7.61 22.78 -16.26
N GLU A 318 -8.04 21.52 -16.17
CA GLU A 318 -8.33 20.85 -14.91
C GLU A 318 -7.16 19.98 -14.44
N SER A 319 -6.24 19.64 -15.35
CA SER A 319 -5.11 18.77 -15.10
C SER A 319 -4.05 19.43 -14.22
N CYS A 320 -3.65 18.77 -13.13
CA CYS A 320 -2.63 19.31 -12.23
C CYS A 320 -1.20 19.22 -12.78
N VAL A 321 -0.91 18.38 -13.78
CA VAL A 321 0.44 18.36 -14.40
C VAL A 321 0.71 19.62 -15.22
N ASN A 322 -0.36 20.23 -15.73
CA ASN A 322 -0.29 21.49 -16.48
C ASN A 322 -0.38 22.72 -15.57
N ALA A 323 -0.59 22.52 -14.26
CA ALA A 323 -0.69 23.62 -13.32
C ALA A 323 0.68 24.33 -13.20
N THR A 324 0.65 25.66 -13.30
CA THR A 324 1.85 26.49 -13.13
C THR A 324 2.04 26.97 -11.69
N ASP A 325 1.00 26.84 -10.86
CA ASP A 325 1.06 27.12 -9.44
C ASP A 325 1.61 25.88 -8.71
N PRO A 326 2.76 25.98 -8.01
CA PRO A 326 3.31 24.88 -7.23
C PRO A 326 2.38 24.35 -6.13
N GLU A 327 1.37 25.13 -5.74
CA GLU A 327 0.38 24.71 -4.73
C GLU A 327 -0.76 23.85 -5.32
N GLU A 328 -0.83 23.76 -6.65
CA GLU A 328 -1.85 23.02 -7.41
C GLU A 328 -1.27 21.86 -8.23
N ASP A 329 0.05 21.89 -8.48
CA ASP A 329 0.72 20.90 -9.32
C ASP A 329 0.83 19.52 -8.67
N CYS A 330 0.99 18.52 -9.52
CA CYS A 330 1.13 17.12 -9.10
C CYS A 330 2.25 16.43 -9.89
N ASN A 331 3.30 17.19 -10.23
CA ASN A 331 4.50 16.58 -10.79
C ASN A 331 5.20 15.75 -9.71
N PRO A 332 5.86 14.64 -10.10
CA PRO A 332 6.67 13.84 -9.20
C PRO A 332 7.65 14.69 -8.39
N ALA A 333 7.66 14.47 -7.08
CA ALA A 333 8.58 15.16 -6.18
C ALA A 333 8.82 14.36 -4.90
N ILE A 334 9.90 14.67 -4.19
CA ILE A 334 10.19 14.09 -2.87
C ILE A 334 9.02 14.33 -1.90
N SER A 335 8.36 15.48 -2.00
CA SER A 335 7.16 15.80 -1.26
C SER A 335 6.37 16.85 -2.01
N GLN A 336 5.04 16.73 -1.97
CA GLN A 336 4.09 17.73 -2.44
C GLN A 336 3.17 18.14 -1.30
N ASN A 337 2.81 19.42 -1.25
CA ASN A 337 1.84 19.94 -0.29
C ASN A 337 0.84 20.84 -1.00
N ARG A 338 -0.18 20.21 -1.56
CA ARG A 338 -1.23 20.88 -2.31
C ARG A 338 -2.17 21.60 -1.35
N THR A 339 -2.58 22.82 -1.69
CA THR A 339 -3.48 23.60 -0.83
C THR A 339 -4.91 23.08 -0.83
N MET A 340 -5.32 22.42 -1.92
CA MET A 340 -6.60 21.74 -2.02
C MET A 340 -6.44 20.25 -1.69
N PRO A 341 -7.05 19.76 -0.60
CA PRO A 341 -7.02 18.33 -0.30
C PRO A 341 -7.87 17.57 -1.32
N LEU A 342 -7.50 16.32 -1.57
CA LEU A 342 -8.26 15.36 -2.38
C LEU A 342 -9.66 15.12 -1.81
N SER A 343 -9.77 15.09 -0.48
CA SER A 343 -11.04 14.88 0.23
C SER A 343 -11.14 15.74 1.48
N TYR A 344 -12.33 15.84 2.08
CA TYR A 344 -12.53 16.63 3.29
C TYR A 344 -13.71 16.10 4.11
N ALA A 345 -13.62 16.25 5.44
CA ALA A 345 -14.70 15.86 6.32
C ALA A 345 -16.00 16.61 6.01
N GLY A 346 -17.13 15.90 6.05
CA GLY A 346 -18.45 16.44 5.67
C GLY A 346 -18.78 16.26 4.18
N ARG A 347 -17.83 15.83 3.34
CA ARG A 347 -18.09 15.52 1.93
C ARG A 347 -19.10 14.37 1.79
N GLN A 348 -20.07 14.54 0.88
CA GLN A 348 -20.90 13.42 0.44
C GLN A 348 -20.08 12.49 -0.45
N VAL A 349 -20.06 11.21 -0.10
CA VAL A 349 -19.39 10.17 -0.89
C VAL A 349 -20.46 9.24 -1.45
N PHE A 350 -20.55 9.21 -2.78
CA PHE A 350 -21.56 8.45 -3.52
C PHE A 350 -21.01 7.07 -3.87
N LEU A 351 -21.80 6.05 -3.59
CA LEU A 351 -21.36 4.67 -3.58
C LEU A 351 -22.29 3.84 -4.47
N GLN A 352 -21.70 2.94 -5.24
CA GLN A 352 -22.39 1.88 -5.95
C GLN A 352 -21.68 0.56 -5.67
N TRP A 353 -22.39 -0.56 -5.58
CA TRP A 353 -21.75 -1.86 -5.38
C TRP A 353 -22.27 -2.95 -6.30
N ASP A 354 -21.42 -3.94 -6.54
CA ASP A 354 -21.75 -5.09 -7.36
C ASP A 354 -22.69 -6.04 -6.62
N ALA A 355 -23.48 -6.80 -7.38
CA ALA A 355 -24.20 -7.94 -6.81
C ALA A 355 -23.20 -9.08 -6.51
N PRO A 356 -23.43 -9.89 -5.46
CA PRO A 356 -22.67 -11.11 -5.27
C PRO A 356 -22.89 -12.09 -6.43
N GLY A 357 -21.99 -13.05 -6.59
CA GLY A 357 -22.06 -14.06 -7.65
C GLY A 357 -21.10 -13.82 -8.81
N GLN A 358 -20.32 -12.74 -8.80
CA GLN A 358 -19.33 -12.47 -9.84
C GLN A 358 -18.12 -13.41 -9.73
N PRO A 359 -17.68 -14.04 -10.86
CA PRO A 359 -16.47 -14.82 -10.89
C PRO A 359 -15.22 -13.91 -10.86
N VAL A 360 -14.26 -14.24 -10.01
CA VAL A 360 -12.99 -13.52 -9.84
C VAL A 360 -11.84 -14.50 -9.55
N GLY A 361 -10.61 -13.97 -9.49
CA GLY A 361 -9.46 -14.76 -9.10
C GLY A 361 -8.89 -15.63 -10.23
N PRO A 362 -7.84 -16.40 -9.91
CA PRO A 362 -7.22 -17.33 -10.84
C PRO A 362 -8.24 -18.19 -11.57
N ASN A 363 -8.20 -18.20 -12.90
CA ASN A 363 -9.08 -18.98 -13.76
C ASN A 363 -10.57 -18.70 -13.52
N ASN A 364 -10.92 -17.50 -13.03
CA ASN A 364 -12.28 -17.15 -12.61
C ASN A 364 -12.88 -18.12 -11.57
N SER A 365 -12.03 -18.77 -10.76
CA SER A 365 -12.44 -19.89 -9.89
C SER A 365 -13.10 -19.49 -8.56
N TYR A 366 -13.13 -18.21 -8.21
CA TYR A 366 -13.77 -17.71 -6.99
C TYR A 366 -15.06 -16.99 -7.34
N ILE A 367 -16.03 -17.06 -6.43
CA ILE A 367 -17.31 -16.36 -6.59
C ILE A 367 -17.44 -15.36 -5.44
N THR A 368 -17.67 -14.11 -5.78
CA THR A 368 -17.93 -13.05 -4.80
C THR A 368 -19.20 -13.37 -4.01
N SER A 369 -19.17 -13.13 -2.69
CA SER A 369 -20.30 -13.45 -1.82
C SER A 369 -20.36 -12.51 -0.62
N THR A 370 -21.55 -12.35 -0.06
CA THR A 370 -21.78 -11.62 1.18
C THR A 370 -22.98 -12.21 1.92
N ASN A 371 -22.96 -12.13 3.26
CA ASN A 371 -24.10 -12.45 4.11
C ASN A 371 -25.01 -11.24 4.37
N VAL A 372 -24.56 -10.04 3.99
CA VAL A 372 -25.27 -8.79 4.20
C VAL A 372 -26.40 -8.66 3.18
N LYS A 373 -27.63 -8.52 3.70
CA LYS A 373 -28.82 -8.28 2.86
C LYS A 373 -28.99 -6.80 2.51
N GLU A 374 -28.71 -5.92 3.47
CA GLU A 374 -28.85 -4.48 3.33
C GLU A 374 -27.72 -3.80 4.11
N PRO A 375 -26.81 -3.09 3.45
CA PRO A 375 -25.80 -2.30 4.14
C PRO A 375 -26.43 -1.04 4.75
N LYS A 376 -25.97 -0.67 5.95
CA LYS A 376 -26.45 0.47 6.73
C LYS A 376 -25.37 1.47 7.07
N PHE A 377 -24.10 1.04 7.07
CA PHE A 377 -22.96 1.88 7.42
C PHE A 377 -21.85 1.76 6.37
N ALA A 378 -21.06 2.82 6.25
CA ALA A 378 -19.74 2.78 5.65
C ALA A 378 -18.70 2.74 6.79
N ALA A 379 -17.88 1.70 6.80
CA ALA A 379 -16.77 1.49 7.71
C ALA A 379 -15.47 2.04 7.08
N TRP A 380 -14.94 3.10 7.67
CA TRP A 380 -13.68 3.75 7.29
C TRP A 380 -12.57 3.14 8.14
N VAL A 381 -11.79 2.24 7.55
CA VAL A 381 -10.73 1.51 8.22
C VAL A 381 -9.40 2.20 7.92
N SER A 382 -8.80 2.79 8.96
CA SER A 382 -7.57 3.57 8.84
C SER A 382 -6.75 3.51 10.12
N GLN A 383 -5.43 3.51 9.98
CA GLN A 383 -4.44 3.46 11.06
C GLN A 383 -4.79 2.45 12.17
N LEU A 384 -5.31 2.94 13.30
CA LEU A 384 -5.59 2.16 14.51
C LEU A 384 -7.09 2.03 14.84
N ASN A 385 -7.99 2.61 14.05
CA ASN A 385 -9.42 2.65 14.37
C ASN A 385 -10.31 2.38 13.14
N VAL A 386 -11.51 1.88 13.41
CA VAL A 386 -12.60 1.83 12.42
C VAL A 386 -13.65 2.85 12.81
N THR A 387 -13.93 3.77 11.90
CA THR A 387 -14.98 4.77 12.07
C THR A 387 -16.17 4.41 11.20
N TYR A 388 -17.38 4.54 11.71
CA TYR A 388 -18.59 4.29 10.94
C TYR A 388 -19.35 5.59 10.65
N SER A 389 -19.95 5.64 9.46
CA SER A 389 -20.89 6.69 9.05
C SER A 389 -22.13 6.03 8.46
N ALA A 390 -23.32 6.52 8.78
CA ALA A 390 -24.57 5.94 8.27
C ALA A 390 -24.73 6.15 6.76
N LEU A 391 -25.16 5.10 6.06
CA LEU A 391 -25.58 5.18 4.67
C LEU A 391 -26.93 5.88 4.58
N GLN A 392 -27.09 6.68 3.53
CA GLN A 392 -28.28 7.45 3.20
C GLN A 392 -28.75 7.07 1.80
N ASN A 393 -30.06 7.15 1.58
CA ASN A 393 -30.70 6.80 0.30
C ASN A 393 -30.28 5.41 -0.24
N VAL A 394 -30.27 4.40 0.63
CA VAL A 394 -29.92 3.03 0.23
C VAL A 394 -30.97 2.50 -0.76
N SER A 395 -30.56 2.22 -1.99
CA SER A 395 -31.33 1.50 -3.01
C SER A 395 -30.72 0.12 -3.23
N LEU A 396 -31.44 -0.95 -2.87
CA LEU A 396 -31.01 -2.33 -3.12
C LEU A 396 -31.20 -2.76 -4.57
N GLU A 397 -32.13 -2.13 -5.29
CA GLU A 397 -32.38 -2.37 -6.70
C GLU A 397 -31.21 -1.86 -7.55
N ASP A 398 -30.85 -0.59 -7.36
CA ASP A 398 -29.74 0.06 -8.06
C ASP A 398 -28.37 -0.25 -7.43
N ARG A 399 -28.37 -0.78 -6.20
CA ARG A 399 -27.18 -0.96 -5.34
C ARG A 399 -26.39 0.33 -5.19
N THR A 400 -27.09 1.37 -4.77
CA THR A 400 -26.51 2.70 -4.55
C THR A 400 -26.85 3.23 -3.17
N ALA A 401 -25.97 4.10 -2.66
CA ALA A 401 -26.17 4.88 -1.45
C ALA A 401 -25.22 6.08 -1.48
N TYR A 402 -25.36 6.99 -0.52
CA TYR A 402 -24.26 7.90 -0.19
C TYR A 402 -24.00 7.91 1.31
N THR A 403 -22.82 8.34 1.70
CA THR A 403 -22.46 8.58 3.09
C THR A 403 -21.80 9.95 3.25
N ILE A 404 -21.55 10.36 4.49
CA ILE A 404 -20.78 11.56 4.81
C ILE A 404 -19.41 11.12 5.33
N GLN A 405 -18.34 11.62 4.71
CA GLN A 405 -16.97 11.43 5.19
C GLN A 405 -16.87 11.98 6.62
N PRO A 406 -16.56 11.15 7.63
CA PRO A 406 -16.55 11.58 9.02
C PRO A 406 -15.37 12.51 9.33
N ASN A 407 -15.54 13.40 10.29
CA ASN A 407 -14.46 14.20 10.86
C ASN A 407 -13.86 13.46 12.06
N VAL A 408 -12.81 12.68 11.84
CA VAL A 408 -12.18 11.84 12.86
C VAL A 408 -10.67 11.90 12.81
N SER A 409 -10.05 11.72 13.97
CA SER A 409 -8.60 11.70 14.13
C SER A 409 -8.19 10.44 14.89
N THR A 410 -7.07 9.82 14.49
CA THR A 410 -6.48 8.68 15.19
C THR A 410 -5.89 9.12 16.52
N TRP A 411 -5.19 10.26 16.48
CA TRP A 411 -4.62 10.97 17.62
C TRP A 411 -4.97 12.45 17.53
N GLU A 412 -4.73 13.21 18.59
CA GLU A 412 -4.82 14.66 18.51
C GLU A 412 -3.93 15.18 17.37
N PHE A 413 -4.53 15.95 16.45
CA PHE A 413 -3.89 16.48 15.23
C PHE A 413 -3.41 15.43 14.21
N ASP A 414 -3.97 14.21 14.22
CA ASP A 414 -3.70 13.17 13.22
C ASP A 414 -5.00 12.74 12.54
N PRO A 415 -5.38 13.34 11.41
CA PRO A 415 -6.63 13.00 10.74
C PRO A 415 -6.62 11.54 10.32
N ALA A 416 -7.69 10.80 10.66
CA ALA A 416 -7.78 9.39 10.27
C ALA A 416 -8.01 9.24 8.76
N ILE A 417 -8.64 10.25 8.11
CA ILE A 417 -8.90 10.29 6.67
C ILE A 417 -7.97 11.28 5.97
N ASN A 418 -6.76 10.81 5.66
CA ASN A 418 -5.70 11.61 5.05
C ASN A 418 -4.80 10.81 4.08
N SER A 419 -5.06 9.52 3.91
CA SER A 419 -4.24 8.57 3.17
C SER A 419 -5.12 7.74 2.25
N THR A 420 -4.52 6.82 1.50
CA THR A 420 -5.26 5.74 0.84
C THR A 420 -5.70 4.74 1.92
N MET A 421 -6.99 4.40 1.98
CA MET A 421 -7.57 3.61 3.07
C MET A 421 -8.61 2.62 2.58
N PHE A 422 -9.20 1.85 3.49
CA PHE A 422 -10.20 0.84 3.13
C PHE A 422 -11.59 1.29 3.54
N LEU A 423 -12.52 1.17 2.59
CA LEU A 423 -13.93 1.48 2.79
C LEU A 423 -14.74 0.20 2.58
N ALA A 424 -15.51 -0.19 3.59
CA ALA A 424 -16.41 -1.33 3.50
C ALA A 424 -17.85 -0.89 3.80
N LEU A 425 -18.81 -1.45 3.08
CA LEU A 425 -20.22 -1.33 3.41
C LEU A 425 -20.60 -2.43 4.41
N THR A 426 -21.23 -2.07 5.54
CA THR A 426 -21.61 -3.02 6.58
C THR A 426 -23.07 -2.91 7.00
N ASP A 427 -23.66 -3.99 7.50
CA ASP A 427 -25.02 -4.00 8.06
C ASP A 427 -25.10 -3.57 9.53
N THR A 428 -23.94 -3.51 10.20
CA THR A 428 -23.78 -3.13 11.61
C THR A 428 -22.52 -2.30 11.81
N ASP A 429 -22.52 -1.45 12.83
CA ASP A 429 -21.39 -0.62 13.28
C ASP A 429 -20.62 -1.31 14.42
N LEU A 430 -20.16 -2.54 14.15
CA LEU A 430 -19.48 -3.36 15.16
C LEU A 430 -18.25 -2.64 15.72
N TYR A 431 -18.17 -2.54 17.05
CA TYR A 431 -16.99 -1.99 17.70
C TYR A 431 -15.80 -2.95 17.54
N ILE A 432 -14.83 -2.53 16.74
CA ILE A 432 -13.63 -3.30 16.42
C ILE A 432 -12.40 -2.41 16.48
N THR A 433 -11.28 -3.06 16.77
CA THR A 433 -9.93 -2.50 16.85
C THR A 433 -9.03 -3.32 15.94
N PRO A 434 -7.77 -2.91 15.71
CA PRO A 434 -6.82 -3.70 14.93
C PRO A 434 -6.66 -5.15 15.45
N TYR A 435 -6.92 -5.39 16.74
CA TYR A 435 -6.86 -6.72 17.34
C TYR A 435 -7.93 -7.69 16.86
N ASN A 436 -9.15 -7.21 16.59
CA ASN A 436 -10.31 -8.04 16.26
C ASN A 436 -11.01 -7.65 14.96
N LEU A 437 -10.32 -6.91 14.08
CA LEU A 437 -10.86 -6.42 12.82
C LEU A 437 -11.44 -7.54 11.94
N THR A 438 -10.89 -8.75 12.00
CA THR A 438 -11.41 -9.93 11.26
C THR A 438 -12.87 -10.26 11.56
N MET A 439 -13.40 -9.85 12.72
CA MET A 439 -14.81 -10.00 13.09
C MET A 439 -15.77 -9.22 12.18
N ILE A 440 -15.27 -8.24 11.41
CA ILE A 440 -16.11 -7.50 10.46
C ILE A 440 -16.53 -8.34 9.25
N ASN A 441 -15.79 -9.40 8.90
CA ASN A 441 -15.97 -10.13 7.64
C ASN A 441 -17.41 -10.63 7.39
N PRO A 442 -18.13 -11.22 8.36
CA PRO A 442 -19.52 -11.63 8.16
C PRO A 442 -20.47 -10.46 7.85
N HIS A 443 -20.06 -9.25 8.19
CA HIS A 443 -20.82 -8.00 8.08
C HIS A 443 -20.43 -7.15 6.87
N VAL A 444 -19.54 -7.60 5.98
CA VAL A 444 -19.13 -6.84 4.79
C VAL A 444 -20.04 -7.15 3.60
N ALA A 445 -20.69 -6.12 3.05
CA ALA A 445 -21.50 -6.17 1.83
C ALA A 445 -20.65 -5.98 0.57
N ALA A 446 -19.75 -5.01 0.60
CA ALA A 446 -18.84 -4.65 -0.49
C ALA A 446 -17.62 -3.90 0.07
N LEU A 447 -16.51 -3.93 -0.65
CA LEU A 447 -15.21 -3.42 -0.21
C LEU A 447 -14.47 -2.72 -1.36
N ALA A 448 -13.78 -1.63 -1.04
CA ALA A 448 -12.83 -0.97 -1.92
C ALA A 448 -11.77 -0.16 -1.19
N VAL A 449 -10.87 0.41 -1.98
CA VAL A 449 -9.90 1.41 -1.56
C VAL A 449 -10.43 2.83 -1.78
N TYR A 450 -10.35 3.68 -0.76
CA TYR A 450 -10.68 5.11 -0.81
C TYR A 450 -9.40 5.92 -0.73
N GLN A 451 -9.10 6.72 -1.76
CA GLN A 451 -7.92 7.59 -1.79
C GLN A 451 -8.29 8.95 -1.19
N ALA A 452 -7.64 9.29 -0.09
CA ALA A 452 -7.68 10.62 0.52
C ALA A 452 -6.25 11.20 0.60
N GLY A 453 -6.16 12.46 1.05
CA GLY A 453 -4.92 13.21 1.14
C GLY A 453 -5.17 14.69 1.05
#